data_AF-A0A0D7A8P4-F1
#
_entry.id   AF-A0A0D7A8P4-F1
#
_cell.length_a   1.000
_cell.length_b   1.000
_cell.length_c   1.000
_cell.angle_alpha   90.00
_cell.angle_beta   90.00
_cell.angle_gamma   90.00
#
_symmetry.space_group_name_H-M   'P 1'
#
loop_
_entity.id
_entity.type
_entity.pdbx_description
1 polymer ?
#
loop_
_entity_poly.entity_id
_entity_poly.type
_entity_poly.pdbx_seq_one_letter_code
_entity_poly.pdbx_strand_id
1 'polypeptide(L)'
;MRAAHLELLKDFETLLNAVNIAAWTAEVEAWESNHSKPNSYESKLKSPMQRDIQLHLTEEEKAETTRAAALGHIRGKLTTQKLLLQGLELEELQ
;
A
#
# COMPACT_ATOMS: atom_id res chain seq x y z
N MET A 1 15.27 32.13 -0.70
CA MET A 1 13.97 31.42 -0.81
C MET A 1 13.79 30.79 -2.19
N ARG A 2 13.58 31.55 -3.28
CA ARG A 2 13.40 30.99 -4.63
C ARG A 2 14.54 30.06 -5.11
N ALA A 3 15.80 30.46 -4.90
CA ALA A 3 16.95 29.65 -5.30
C ALA A 3 17.01 28.30 -4.58
N ALA A 4 16.78 28.29 -3.26
CA ALA A 4 16.76 27.06 -2.46
C ALA A 4 15.64 26.10 -2.88
N HIS A 5 14.46 26.61 -3.24
CA HIS A 5 13.38 25.76 -3.75
C HIS A 5 13.69 25.15 -5.12
N LEU A 6 14.45 25.84 -5.97
CA LEU A 6 14.87 25.33 -7.27
C LEU A 6 15.93 24.23 -7.14
N GLU A 7 16.83 24.33 -6.16
CA GLU A 7 17.79 23.26 -5.87
C GLU A 7 17.08 22.02 -5.33
N LEU A 8 16.18 22.19 -4.36
CA LEU A 8 15.37 21.09 -3.83
C LEU A 8 14.55 20.38 -4.91
N LEU A 9 13.98 21.15 -5.85
CA LEU A 9 13.24 20.59 -6.97
C LEU A 9 14.15 19.76 -7.88
N LYS A 10 15.35 20.25 -8.21
CA LYS A 10 16.30 19.50 -9.04
C LYS A 10 16.74 18.22 -8.35
N ASP A 11 17.04 18.27 -7.06
CA ASP A 11 17.41 17.08 -6.30
C ASP A 11 16.27 16.06 -6.30
N PHE A 12 15.03 16.51 -6.09
CA PHE A 12 13.86 15.66 -6.20
C PHE A 12 13.69 15.04 -7.59
N GLU A 13 13.85 15.84 -8.66
CA GLU A 13 13.76 15.36 -10.04
C GLU A 13 14.81 14.27 -10.35
N THR A 14 16.01 14.34 -9.76
CA THR A 14 17.03 13.29 -9.90
C THR A 14 16.68 11.98 -9.18
N LEU A 15 15.84 12.03 -8.15
CA LEU A 15 15.33 10.85 -7.45
C LEU A 15 14.21 10.16 -8.23
N LEU A 16 13.61 10.83 -9.22
CA LEU A 16 12.59 10.24 -10.06
C LEU A 16 13.23 9.27 -11.04
N ASN A 17 12.74 8.04 -11.05
CA ASN A 17 13.18 7.04 -12.02
C ASN A 17 12.71 7.44 -13.42
N ALA A 18 13.63 7.87 -14.28
CA ALA A 18 13.36 8.30 -15.64
C ALA A 18 12.64 7.24 -16.49
N VAL A 19 12.89 5.95 -16.22
CA VAL A 19 12.20 4.84 -16.90
C VAL A 19 10.72 4.82 -16.51
N ASN A 20 10.42 5.00 -15.21
CA ASN A 20 9.05 5.03 -14.73
C ASN A 20 8.30 6.25 -15.24
N ILE A 21 8.95 7.42 -15.31
CA ILE A 21 8.37 8.63 -15.88
C ILE A 21 8.04 8.40 -17.36
N ALA A 22 9.01 7.90 -18.15
CA ALA A 22 8.80 7.67 -19.58
C ALA A 22 7.67 6.67 -19.85
N ALA A 23 7.59 5.60 -19.05
CA ALA A 23 6.50 4.63 -19.15
C ALA A 23 5.14 5.26 -18.84
N TRP A 24 5.05 6.03 -17.75
CA TRP A 24 3.81 6.70 -17.37
C TRP A 24 3.37 7.75 -18.40
N THR A 25 4.30 8.55 -18.93
CA THR A 25 4.01 9.53 -19.99
C THR A 25 3.43 8.84 -21.23
N ALA A 26 4.02 7.72 -21.67
CA ALA A 26 3.52 6.97 -22.80
C ALA A 26 2.10 6.39 -22.55
N GLU A 27 1.80 5.96 -21.33
CA GLU A 27 0.45 5.52 -20.96
C GLU A 27 -0.57 6.67 -21.00
N VAL A 28 -0.20 7.85 -20.50
CA VAL A 28 -1.05 9.05 -20.53
C VAL A 28 -1.33 9.49 -21.98
N GLU A 29 -0.29 9.67 -22.80
CA GLU A 29 -0.45 10.06 -24.20
C GLU A 29 -1.31 9.07 -24.99
N ALA A 30 -1.12 7.77 -24.72
CA ALA A 30 -1.91 6.71 -25.34
C ALA A 30 -3.39 6.81 -24.98
N TRP A 31 -3.72 7.12 -23.72
CA TRP A 31 -5.10 7.31 -23.25
C TRP A 31 -5.73 8.60 -23.77
N GLU A 32 -5.02 9.73 -23.72
CA GLU A 32 -5.50 11.02 -24.25
C GLU A 32 -5.78 10.94 -25.76
N SER A 33 -4.94 10.20 -26.50
CA SER A 33 -5.14 9.96 -27.93
C SER A 33 -6.29 9.00 -28.23
N ASN A 34 -6.59 8.09 -27.30
CA ASN A 34 -7.67 7.12 -27.46
C ASN A 34 -8.23 6.68 -26.10
N HIS A 35 -9.38 7.27 -25.73
CA HIS A 35 -10.09 6.98 -24.49
C HIS A 35 -10.67 5.55 -24.41
N SER A 36 -10.54 4.72 -25.45
CA SER A 36 -10.83 3.29 -25.36
C SER A 36 -9.69 2.49 -24.70
N LYS A 37 -8.52 3.10 -24.47
CA LYS A 37 -7.42 2.50 -23.72
C LYS A 37 -7.62 2.68 -22.22
N PRO A 38 -6.92 1.92 -21.36
CA PRO A 38 -7.04 2.04 -19.91
C PRO A 38 -6.73 3.47 -19.43
N ASN A 39 -7.56 3.98 -18.52
CA ASN A 39 -7.39 5.30 -17.93
C ASN A 39 -6.19 5.32 -16.96
N SER A 40 -5.14 6.07 -17.31
CA SER A 40 -3.91 6.20 -16.52
C SER A 40 -4.10 6.92 -15.19
N TYR A 41 -5.22 7.63 -15.01
CA TYR A 41 -5.59 8.32 -13.77
C TYR A 41 -6.41 7.45 -12.81
N GLU A 42 -6.89 6.30 -13.25
CA GLU A 42 -7.60 5.35 -12.39
C GLU A 42 -6.62 4.36 -11.76
N SER A 43 -6.83 4.04 -10.48
CA SER A 43 -6.05 3.00 -9.80
C SER A 43 -6.28 1.65 -10.48
N LYS A 44 -5.23 1.11 -11.10
CA LYS A 44 -5.22 -0.26 -11.64
C LYS A 44 -5.27 -1.30 -10.51
N LEU A 45 -4.89 -0.92 -9.28
CA LEU A 45 -4.94 -1.78 -8.12
C LEU A 45 -6.36 -1.74 -7.54
N LYS A 46 -6.95 -2.93 -7.37
CA LYS A 46 -8.11 -3.08 -6.51
C LYS A 46 -7.67 -2.74 -5.10
N SER A 47 -8.32 -1.74 -4.49
CA SER A 47 -8.16 -1.51 -3.05
C SER A 47 -8.49 -2.80 -2.32
N PRO A 48 -7.64 -3.25 -1.38
CA PRO A 48 -7.93 -4.44 -0.61
C PRO A 48 -9.25 -4.24 0.11
N MET A 49 -10.17 -5.18 -0.07
CA MET A 49 -11.40 -5.19 0.71
C MET A 49 -11.07 -5.60 2.15
N GLN A 50 -11.99 -5.32 3.08
CA GLN A 50 -11.85 -5.74 4.48
C GLN A 50 -11.55 -7.24 4.61
N ARG A 51 -12.13 -8.08 3.73
CA ARG A 51 -11.84 -9.51 3.65
C ARG A 51 -10.39 -9.81 3.29
N ASP A 52 -9.78 -9.04 2.38
CA ASP A 52 -8.39 -9.23 1.97
C ASP A 52 -7.45 -8.86 3.12
N ILE A 53 -7.78 -7.80 3.86
CA ILE A 53 -7.08 -7.40 5.09
C ILE A 53 -7.19 -8.48 6.17
N GLN A 54 -8.40 -9.02 6.39
CA GLN A 54 -8.62 -10.11 7.35
C GLN A 54 -7.82 -11.36 7.00
N LEU A 55 -7.80 -11.73 5.72
CA LEU A 55 -7.00 -12.86 5.24
C LEU A 55 -5.52 -12.65 5.54
N HIS A 56 -4.99 -11.47 5.17
CA HIS A 56 -3.59 -11.14 5.40
C HIS A 56 -3.22 -11.17 6.89
N LEU A 57 -4.07 -10.62 7.76
CA LEU A 57 -3.86 -10.66 9.21
C LEU A 57 -3.84 -12.09 9.76
N THR A 58 -4.73 -12.97 9.28
CA THR A 58 -4.75 -14.38 9.69
C THR A 58 -3.51 -15.14 9.21
N GLU A 59 -3.03 -14.87 7.99
CA GLU A 59 -1.80 -15.46 7.46
C GLU A 59 -0.56 -15.02 8.25
N GLU A 60 -0.47 -13.73 8.55
CA GLU A 60 0.59 -13.17 9.39
C GLU A 60 0.56 -13.77 10.80
N GLU A 61 -0.63 -13.93 11.39
CA GLU A 61 -0.82 -14.53 12.70
C GLU A 61 -0.35 -16.01 12.74
N LYS A 62 -0.63 -16.76 11.67
CA LYS A 62 -0.16 -18.15 11.52
C LYS A 62 1.36 -18.23 11.36
N ALA A 63 1.94 -17.33 10.57
CA ALA A 63 3.39 -17.26 10.39
C ALA A 63 4.10 -16.90 11.70
N GLU A 64 3.57 -15.94 12.46
CA GLU A 64 4.08 -15.59 13.78
C GLU A 64 3.94 -16.75 14.79
N THR A 65 2.82 -17.46 14.78
CA THR A 65 2.62 -18.62 15.66
C THR A 65 3.69 -19.70 15.39
N THR A 66 4.02 -19.92 14.12
CA THR A 66 5.07 -20.86 13.72
C THR A 66 6.45 -20.39 14.19
N ARG A 67 6.75 -19.09 14.06
CA ARG A 67 8.00 -18.48 14.55
C ARG A 67 8.12 -18.56 16.08
N ALA A 68 7.07 -18.20 16.80
CA ALA A 68 7.04 -18.24 18.26
C ALA A 68 7.23 -19.67 18.80
N ALA A 69 6.59 -20.66 18.18
CA ALA A 69 6.77 -22.07 18.52
C ALA A 69 8.22 -22.54 18.31
N ALA A 70 8.85 -22.13 17.19
CA ALA A 70 10.26 -22.42 16.93
C ALA A 70 11.21 -21.78 17.95
N LEU A 71 10.84 -20.62 18.51
CA LEU A 71 11.62 -19.89 19.52
C LEU A 71 11.28 -20.28 20.97
N GLY A 72 10.35 -21.22 21.19
CA GLY A 72 9.90 -21.61 22.54
C GLY A 72 9.10 -20.52 23.27
N HIS A 73 8.62 -19.50 22.58
CA HIS A 73 7.80 -18.44 23.17
C HIS A 73 6.35 -18.89 23.33
N ILE A 74 5.80 -18.75 24.54
CA ILE A 74 4.37 -18.98 24.80
C ILE A 74 3.60 -17.72 24.38
N ARG A 75 2.71 -17.89 23.40
CA ARG A 75 1.85 -16.81 22.91
C ARG A 75 0.81 -16.41 23.97
N GLY A 76 0.60 -15.11 24.15
CA GLY A 76 -0.54 -14.58 24.90
C GLY A 76 -1.87 -14.83 24.19
N LYS A 77 -2.99 -14.93 24.94
CA LYS A 77 -4.35 -15.09 24.37
C LYS A 77 -4.83 -13.89 23.54
N LEU A 78 -4.14 -12.75 23.67
CA LEU A 78 -4.43 -11.49 23.01
C LEU A 78 -3.46 -11.26 21.85
N THR A 79 -4.00 -10.87 20.70
CA THR A 79 -3.26 -10.82 19.43
C THR A 79 -3.54 -9.49 18.77
N THR A 80 -2.57 -8.94 18.03
CA THR A 80 -2.74 -7.66 17.33
C THR A 80 -3.95 -7.71 16.39
N GLN A 81 -4.15 -8.83 15.70
CA GLN A 81 -5.34 -9.04 14.87
C GLN A 81 -6.65 -8.92 15.68
N LYS A 82 -6.75 -9.56 16.84
CA LYS A 82 -7.95 -9.44 17.69
C LYS A 82 -8.21 -8.00 18.14
N LEU A 83 -7.18 -7.26 18.50
CA LEU A 83 -7.31 -5.86 18.90
C LEU A 83 -7.78 -4.97 17.75
N LEU A 84 -7.23 -5.19 16.55
CA LEU A 84 -7.64 -4.46 15.35
C LEU A 84 -9.08 -4.76 14.95
N LEU A 85 -9.50 -6.02 15.00
CA LEU A 85 -10.88 -6.41 14.70
C LEU A 85 -11.87 -5.82 15.71
N GLN A 86 -11.53 -5.83 17.00
CA GLN A 86 -12.36 -5.21 18.03
C GLN A 86 -12.44 -3.69 17.87
N GLY A 87 -11.35 -3.02 17.48
CA GLY A 87 -11.35 -1.59 17.19
C GLY A 87 -12.30 -1.25 16.03
N LEU A 88 -12.22 -2.00 14.92
CA LEU A 88 -13.10 -1.81 13.76
C LEU A 88 -14.58 -2.04 14.10
N GLU A 89 -14.89 -3.08 14.86
CA GLU A 89 -16.27 -3.35 15.31
C GLU A 89 -16.83 -2.21 16.17
N LEU A 90 -15.98 -1.59 17.00
CA LEU A 90 -16.38 -0.44 17.81
C LEU A 90 -16.59 0.83 16.97
N GLU A 91 -15.80 1.03 15.91
CA GLU A 91 -15.96 2.15 14.97
C GLU A 91 -17.27 2.04 14.16
N GLU A 92 -17.69 0.84 13.76
CA GLU A 92 -18.96 0.60 13.05
C GLU A 92 -20.20 0.87 13.92
N LEU A 93 -20.05 0.89 15.25
CA LEU A 93 -21.12 1.15 16.21
C LEU A 93 -21.30 2.64 16.56
N GLN A 94 -20.46 3.54 16.01
CA GLN A 94 -20.49 5.00 16.23
C GLN A 94 -21.14 5.75 15.06
#